data_AF-A0A960JGF3-F1
#
_entry.id   AF-A0A960JGF3-F1
#
_cell.length_a   1.000
_cell.length_b   1.000
_cell.length_c   1.000
_cell.angle_alpha   90.00
_cell.angle_beta   90.00
_cell.angle_gamma   90.00
#
_symmetry.space_group_name_H-M   'P 1'
#
loop_
_entity.id
_entity.type
_entity.pdbx_description
1 polymer ?
#
loop_
_entity_poly.entity_id
_entity_poly.type
_entity_poly.pdbx_seq_one_letter_code
_entity_poly.pdbx_strand_id
1 'polypeptide(L)'
;MATKKSSSAAEKGEFIRCRYCGQKNAVREGARAKASCGKCKLTLSSEPHKKFADLSKHDYVHPADSKALAAVRAIPGVDTALRKLIQVTGESAIRVTLMASAVKVTPKQCPDLHAKLQIACTTLGVDMPDMYIQQNPIVNAFTTGVEKHVIV
;
A
#
# COMPACT_ATOMS: atom_id res chain seq x y z
N MET A 1 -13.36 -59.82 -3.41
CA MET A 1 -13.96 -58.96 -2.36
C MET A 1 -13.30 -57.58 -2.43
N ALA A 2 -13.95 -56.63 -3.09
CA ALA A 2 -13.45 -55.26 -3.20
C ALA A 2 -13.98 -54.45 -2.01
N THR A 3 -13.11 -54.17 -1.04
CA THR A 3 -13.44 -53.28 0.09
C THR A 3 -13.52 -51.85 -0.42
N LYS A 4 -14.75 -51.32 -0.52
CA LYS A 4 -15.05 -49.89 -0.69
C LYS A 4 -14.31 -49.10 0.39
N LYS A 5 -13.28 -48.35 -0.02
CA LYS A 5 -12.65 -47.33 0.81
C LYS A 5 -13.68 -46.20 0.96
N SER A 6 -14.30 -46.10 2.14
CA SER A 6 -15.28 -45.10 2.47
C SER A 6 -14.70 -43.70 2.27
N SER A 7 -15.40 -42.91 1.47
CA SER A 7 -15.18 -41.48 1.31
C SER A 7 -15.77 -40.70 2.49
N SER A 8 -15.20 -39.51 2.69
CA SER A 8 -15.76 -38.36 3.42
C SER A 8 -15.67 -38.35 4.95
N ALA A 9 -14.59 -37.76 5.46
CA ALA A 9 -14.70 -36.78 6.54
C ALA A 9 -14.46 -35.41 5.91
N ALA A 10 -15.55 -34.70 5.60
CA ALA A 10 -15.47 -33.31 5.17
C ALA A 10 -14.93 -32.48 6.34
N GLU A 11 -13.67 -32.03 6.26
CA GLU A 11 -13.11 -31.03 7.16
C GLU A 11 -14.09 -29.85 7.22
N LYS A 12 -14.65 -29.54 8.40
CA LYS A 12 -15.61 -28.44 8.57
C LYS A 12 -14.90 -27.12 8.32
N GLY A 13 -14.92 -26.66 7.07
CA GLY A 13 -14.37 -25.38 6.68
C GLY A 13 -15.18 -24.27 7.33
N GLU A 14 -14.53 -23.47 8.16
CA GLU A 14 -15.15 -22.27 8.71
C GLU A 14 -15.00 -21.11 7.73
N PHE A 15 -15.95 -20.19 7.73
CA PHE A 15 -15.91 -19.03 6.87
C PHE A 15 -15.53 -17.78 7.64
N ILE A 16 -14.53 -17.06 7.15
CA ILE A 16 -14.15 -15.74 7.67
C ILE A 16 -14.27 -14.70 6.56
N ARG A 17 -14.87 -13.55 6.89
CA ARG A 17 -14.88 -12.39 5.98
C ARG A 17 -13.59 -11.61 6.16
N CYS A 18 -12.93 -11.29 5.06
CA CYS A 18 -11.76 -10.42 5.08
C CYS A 18 -12.16 -9.03 5.58
N ARG A 19 -11.55 -8.57 6.67
CA ARG A 19 -11.78 -7.23 7.26
C ARG A 19 -11.43 -6.06 6.33
N TYR A 20 -10.71 -6.34 5.24
CA TYR A 20 -10.27 -5.35 4.27
C TYR A 20 -11.16 -5.29 3.03
N CYS A 21 -11.23 -6.38 2.26
CA CYS A 21 -11.97 -6.41 0.99
C CYS A 21 -13.38 -7.02 1.11
N GLY A 22 -13.79 -7.48 2.29
CA GLY A 22 -15.11 -8.09 2.55
C GLY A 22 -15.31 -9.50 2.01
N GLN A 23 -14.32 -10.06 1.28
CA GLN A 23 -14.43 -11.39 0.67
C GLN A 23 -14.62 -12.47 1.73
N LYS A 24 -15.59 -13.37 1.53
CA LYS A 24 -15.77 -14.59 2.32
C LYS A 24 -14.71 -15.61 1.90
N ASN A 25 -13.92 -16.09 2.86
CA ASN A 25 -12.87 -17.10 2.64
C ASN A 25 -13.20 -18.34 3.49
N ALA A 26 -13.10 -19.52 2.89
CA ALA A 26 -13.11 -20.77 3.65
C ALA A 26 -11.71 -20.97 4.25
N VAL A 27 -11.65 -21.26 5.55
CA VAL A 27 -10.43 -21.53 6.29
C VAL A 27 -10.56 -22.88 6.99
N ARG A 28 -9.45 -23.62 7.03
CA ARG A 28 -9.36 -24.84 7.82
C ARG A 28 -9.37 -24.48 9.30
N GLU A 29 -10.05 -25.29 10.09
CA GLU A 29 -10.07 -25.19 11.55
C GLU A 29 -8.62 -25.22 12.08
N GLY A 30 -8.24 -24.27 12.96
CA GLY A 30 -6.87 -24.13 13.47
C GLY A 30 -5.85 -23.42 12.55
N ALA A 31 -6.14 -23.19 11.27
CA ALA A 31 -5.23 -22.52 10.32
C ALA A 31 -5.50 -21.00 10.16
N ARG A 32 -6.46 -20.43 10.92
CA ARG A 32 -6.95 -19.07 10.71
C ARG A 32 -5.87 -17.99 10.80
N ALA A 33 -4.97 -18.08 11.79
CA ALA A 33 -3.95 -17.06 12.06
C ALA A 33 -2.88 -16.91 10.96
N LYS A 34 -2.78 -17.87 10.03
CA LYS A 34 -1.83 -17.85 8.90
C LYS A 34 -2.54 -17.83 7.54
N ALA A 35 -3.87 -17.81 7.52
CA ALA A 35 -4.62 -17.85 6.28
C ALA A 35 -4.61 -16.48 5.59
N SER A 36 -4.38 -16.46 4.28
CA SER A 36 -4.44 -15.25 3.46
C SER A 36 -5.74 -15.19 2.67
N CYS A 37 -6.28 -13.98 2.47
CA CYS A 37 -7.47 -13.79 1.67
C CYS A 37 -7.23 -14.19 0.20
N GLY A 38 -8.15 -14.93 -0.42
CA GLY A 38 -8.04 -15.34 -1.82
C GLY A 38 -7.95 -14.17 -2.82
N LYS A 39 -8.56 -13.02 -2.51
CA LYS A 39 -8.61 -11.82 -3.37
C LYS A 39 -7.51 -10.81 -3.08
N CYS A 40 -7.40 -10.32 -1.85
CA CYS A 40 -6.45 -9.25 -1.49
C CYS A 40 -5.17 -9.75 -0.81
N LYS A 41 -4.94 -11.08 -0.78
CA LYS A 41 -3.80 -11.81 -0.18
C LYS A 41 -3.31 -11.37 1.20
N LEU A 42 -4.06 -10.52 1.89
CA LEU A 42 -3.80 -10.08 3.25
C LEU A 42 -4.17 -11.17 4.25
N THR A 43 -3.43 -11.20 5.35
CA THR A 43 -3.68 -12.11 6.47
C THR A 43 -5.09 -11.89 7.01
N LEU A 44 -5.82 -12.98 7.10
CA LEU A 44 -7.16 -13.01 7.67
C LEU A 44 -7.04 -12.92 9.20
N SER A 45 -7.85 -12.05 9.79
CA SER A 45 -7.99 -11.93 11.24
C SER A 45 -9.45 -11.67 11.56
N SER A 46 -9.91 -12.22 12.69
CA SER A 46 -11.23 -11.93 13.26
C SER A 46 -11.26 -10.58 13.96
N GLU A 47 -10.11 -10.01 14.29
CA GLU A 47 -10.03 -8.71 14.93
C GLU A 47 -10.37 -7.59 13.93
N PRO A 48 -11.18 -6.61 14.34
CA PRO A 48 -11.49 -5.47 13.48
C PRO A 48 -10.21 -4.74 13.09
N HIS A 49 -10.17 -4.25 11.85
CA HIS A 49 -9.04 -3.47 11.39
C HIS A 49 -9.05 -2.10 12.08
N LYS A 50 -8.04 -1.82 12.92
CA LYS A 50 -7.89 -0.53 13.58
C LYS A 50 -7.55 0.54 12.54
N LYS A 51 -8.37 1.58 12.47
CA LYS A 51 -8.15 2.77 11.64
C LYS A 51 -7.78 3.93 12.57
N PHE A 52 -6.88 4.79 12.12
CA PHE A 52 -6.50 6.00 12.86
C PHE A 52 -7.03 7.22 12.10
N ALA A 53 -8.34 7.44 12.20
CA ALA A 53 -9.00 8.53 11.46
C ALA A 53 -8.52 9.92 11.89
N ASP A 54 -8.04 10.04 13.13
CA ASP A 54 -7.55 11.30 13.71
C ASP A 54 -6.07 11.57 13.41
N LEU A 55 -5.36 10.62 12.79
CA LEU A 55 -3.96 10.81 12.37
C LEU A 55 -3.94 11.61 11.05
N SER A 56 -3.27 12.76 11.09
CA SER A 56 -2.96 13.58 9.92
C SER A 56 -1.51 13.38 9.50
N LYS A 57 -1.19 13.72 8.24
CA LYS A 57 0.19 13.72 7.75
C LYS A 57 1.15 14.61 8.56
N HIS A 58 0.64 15.63 9.25
CA HIS A 58 1.44 16.56 10.04
C HIS A 58 1.87 15.96 11.38
N ASP A 59 1.15 14.98 11.90
CA ASP A 59 1.45 14.33 13.17
C ASP A 59 2.73 13.47 13.09
N TYR A 60 3.16 13.11 11.87
CA TYR A 60 4.43 12.41 11.64
C TYR A 60 5.64 13.34 11.51
N VAL A 61 5.42 14.66 11.39
CA VAL A 61 6.51 15.61 11.13
C VAL A 61 7.19 16.00 12.44
N HIS A 62 8.51 15.87 12.49
CA HIS A 62 9.28 16.27 13.66
C HIS A 62 9.13 17.78 13.94
N PRO A 63 8.99 18.23 15.21
CA PRO A 63 8.80 19.66 15.51
C PRO A 63 9.96 20.55 15.03
N ALA A 64 11.19 20.04 15.01
CA ALA A 64 12.32 20.79 14.48
C ALA A 64 12.23 20.98 12.96
N ASP A 65 11.75 19.97 12.24
CA ASP A 65 11.57 20.04 10.78
C ASP A 65 10.46 21.02 10.42
N SER A 66 9.37 21.01 11.19
CA SER A 66 8.29 22.01 11.07
C SER A 66 8.82 23.45 11.22
N LYS A 67 9.71 23.68 12.19
CA LYS A 67 10.34 24.99 12.39
C LYS A 67 11.29 25.36 11.25
N ALA A 68 12.12 24.42 10.81
CA ALA A 68 13.05 24.63 9.69
C ALA A 68 12.28 24.95 8.40
N LEU A 69 11.20 24.20 8.11
CA LEU A 69 10.34 24.45 6.96
C LEU A 69 9.68 25.83 7.02
N ALA A 70 9.22 26.26 8.20
CA ALA A 70 8.66 27.59 8.40
C ALA A 70 9.70 28.70 8.16
N ALA A 71 10.94 28.51 8.63
CA ALA A 71 12.02 29.45 8.41
C ALA A 71 12.38 29.59 6.91
N VAL A 72 12.41 28.47 6.18
CA VAL A 72 12.62 28.51 4.72
C VAL A 72 11.48 29.24 4.04
N ARG A 73 10.22 28.90 4.34
CA ARG A 73 9.02 29.53 3.73
C ARG A 73 8.89 31.02 4.00
N ALA A 74 9.52 31.55 5.05
CA ALA A 74 9.54 32.98 5.33
C ALA A 74 10.33 33.78 4.28
N ILE A 75 11.18 33.12 3.48
CA ILE A 75 11.95 33.76 2.41
C ILE A 75 11.02 34.04 1.22
N PRO A 76 10.82 35.32 0.83
CA PRO A 76 9.93 35.67 -0.28
C PRO A 76 10.36 35.01 -1.59
N GLY A 77 9.42 34.35 -2.27
CA GLY A 77 9.64 33.73 -3.58
C GLY A 77 10.34 32.36 -3.55
N VAL A 78 10.72 31.84 -2.38
CA VAL A 78 11.43 30.54 -2.29
C VAL A 78 10.59 29.38 -2.81
N ASP A 79 9.29 29.35 -2.50
CA ASP A 79 8.40 28.26 -2.91
C ASP A 79 8.31 28.19 -4.45
N THR A 80 8.20 29.34 -5.12
CA THR A 80 8.12 29.42 -6.58
C THR A 80 9.45 29.04 -7.23
N ALA A 81 10.57 29.53 -6.70
CA ALA A 81 11.90 29.20 -7.19
C ALA A 81 12.19 27.69 -7.05
N LEU A 82 11.88 27.13 -5.87
CA LEU A 82 12.09 25.73 -5.56
C LEU A 82 11.20 24.82 -6.41
N ARG A 83 9.90 25.14 -6.58
CA ARG A 83 9.00 24.38 -7.46
C ARG A 83 9.49 24.37 -8.91
N LYS A 84 9.89 25.52 -9.45
CA LYS A 84 10.43 25.60 -10.81
C LYS A 84 11.72 24.79 -10.95
N LEU A 85 12.61 24.88 -9.98
CA LEU A 85 13.82 24.08 -9.95
C LEU A 85 13.47 22.60 -9.94
N ILE A 86 12.56 22.15 -9.06
CA ILE A 86 12.12 20.77 -8.94
C ILE A 86 11.50 20.23 -10.24
N GLN A 87 10.59 21.00 -10.84
CA GLN A 87 9.97 20.67 -12.12
C GLN A 87 11.02 20.49 -13.23
N VAL A 88 12.08 21.29 -13.23
CA VAL A 88 13.20 21.19 -14.17
C VAL A 88 14.16 20.04 -13.81
N THR A 89 14.35 19.73 -12.53
CA THR A 89 15.35 18.75 -12.04
C THR A 89 14.95 17.28 -12.16
N GLY A 90 13.80 16.96 -12.76
CA GLY A 90 13.59 15.60 -13.30
C GLY A 90 12.49 14.77 -12.68
N GLU A 91 11.53 15.34 -11.93
CA GLU A 91 10.32 14.60 -11.54
C GLU A 91 9.59 14.04 -12.78
N SER A 92 9.53 14.84 -13.85
CA SER A 92 9.00 14.41 -15.15
C SER A 92 9.84 13.30 -15.78
N ALA A 93 11.17 13.37 -15.70
CA ALA A 93 12.06 12.36 -16.25
C ALA A 93 11.89 11.02 -15.52
N ILE A 94 11.88 11.04 -14.18
CA ILE A 94 11.64 9.86 -13.34
C ILE A 94 10.28 9.25 -13.70
N ARG A 95 9.23 10.07 -13.80
CA ARG A 95 7.89 9.57 -14.14
C ARG A 95 7.84 8.95 -15.54
N VAL A 96 8.47 9.57 -16.52
CA VAL A 96 8.59 9.01 -17.88
C VAL A 96 9.33 7.67 -17.83
N THR A 97 10.45 7.59 -17.12
CA THR A 97 11.21 6.34 -16.95
C THR A 97 10.37 5.25 -16.29
N LEU A 98 9.62 5.58 -15.23
CA LEU A 98 8.74 4.62 -14.55
C LEU A 98 7.59 4.17 -15.45
N MET A 99 6.99 5.08 -16.22
CA MET A 99 5.94 4.72 -17.18
C MET A 99 6.46 3.84 -18.31
N ALA A 100 7.71 4.03 -18.73
CA ALA A 100 8.32 3.27 -19.82
C ALA A 100 8.88 1.91 -19.37
N SER A 101 9.42 1.81 -18.15
CA SER A 101 10.20 0.64 -17.70
C SER A 101 9.68 -0.06 -16.45
N ALA A 102 8.61 0.44 -15.83
CA ALA A 102 8.02 -0.17 -14.63
C ALA A 102 6.52 -0.48 -14.80
N VAL A 103 6.02 -1.41 -14.00
CA VAL A 103 4.61 -1.84 -14.02
C VAL A 103 3.82 -0.99 -13.05
N LYS A 104 2.88 -0.17 -13.56
CA LYS A 104 1.98 0.61 -12.70
C LYS A 104 1.01 -0.31 -11.94
N VAL A 105 0.93 -0.17 -10.62
CA VAL A 105 -0.04 -0.88 -9.79
C VAL A 105 -1.41 -0.21 -9.92
N THR A 106 -2.43 -1.01 -10.23
CA THR A 106 -3.82 -0.56 -10.39
C THR A 106 -4.78 -1.61 -9.82
N PRO A 107 -6.09 -1.31 -9.68
CA PRO A 107 -7.05 -2.32 -9.24
C PRO A 107 -7.14 -3.55 -10.16
N LYS A 108 -6.70 -3.44 -11.43
CA LYS A 108 -6.69 -4.55 -12.40
C LYS A 108 -5.31 -5.20 -12.54
N GLN A 109 -4.24 -4.45 -12.26
CA GLN A 109 -2.85 -4.87 -12.41
C GLN A 109 -2.15 -4.85 -11.06
N CYS A 110 -1.77 -6.03 -10.55
CA CYS A 110 -1.32 -6.22 -9.16
C CYS A 110 -2.38 -5.79 -8.13
N PRO A 111 -3.63 -6.33 -8.21
CA PRO A 111 -4.75 -5.94 -7.34
C PRO A 111 -4.47 -6.14 -5.85
N ASP A 112 -3.63 -7.12 -5.51
CA ASP A 112 -3.17 -7.37 -4.15
C ASP A 112 -2.40 -6.18 -3.56
N LEU A 113 -1.38 -5.69 -4.29
CA LEU A 113 -0.58 -4.55 -3.87
C LEU A 113 -1.40 -3.27 -3.82
N HIS A 114 -2.29 -3.07 -4.80
CA HIS A 114 -3.20 -1.94 -4.79
C HIS A 114 -4.10 -1.93 -3.53
N ALA A 115 -4.65 -3.09 -3.15
CA ALA A 115 -5.47 -3.20 -1.95
C ALA A 115 -4.64 -2.89 -0.68
N LYS A 116 -3.43 -3.44 -0.58
CA LYS A 116 -2.49 -3.17 0.53
C LYS A 116 -2.17 -1.69 0.65
N LEU A 117 -1.87 -1.02 -0.46
CA LEU A 117 -1.60 0.41 -0.50
C LEU A 117 -2.80 1.22 0.01
N GLN A 118 -3.99 0.93 -0.52
CA GLN A 118 -5.22 1.61 -0.10
C GLN A 118 -5.47 1.46 1.41
N ILE A 119 -5.23 0.28 1.96
CA ILE A 119 -5.39 0.02 3.39
C ILE A 119 -4.36 0.79 4.20
N ALA A 120 -3.09 0.80 3.79
CA ALA A 120 -2.05 1.57 4.45
C ALA A 120 -2.40 3.06 4.46
N CYS A 121 -2.73 3.64 3.31
CA CYS A 121 -3.09 5.05 3.18
C CYS A 121 -4.30 5.44 4.03
N THR A 122 -5.38 4.64 3.98
CA THR A 122 -6.58 4.89 4.80
C THR A 122 -6.36 4.67 6.30
N THR A 123 -5.38 3.86 6.68
CA THR A 123 -5.02 3.64 8.09
C THR A 123 -4.17 4.78 8.62
N LEU A 124 -3.25 5.31 7.80
CA LEU A 124 -2.30 6.35 8.18
C LEU A 124 -2.81 7.79 7.95
N GLY A 125 -3.97 7.95 7.28
CA GLY A 125 -4.54 9.26 6.99
C GLY A 125 -3.78 10.04 5.91
N VAL A 126 -3.22 9.34 4.92
CA VAL A 126 -2.46 9.95 3.82
C VAL A 126 -3.13 9.71 2.47
N ASP A 127 -2.97 10.66 1.55
CA ASP A 127 -3.44 10.52 0.17
C ASP A 127 -2.72 9.36 -0.52
N MET A 128 -3.44 8.63 -1.37
CA MET A 128 -2.88 7.45 -2.05
C MET A 128 -1.95 7.87 -3.20
N PRO A 129 -0.65 7.58 -3.14
CA PRO A 129 0.28 7.88 -4.24
C PRO A 129 0.12 6.89 -5.40
N ASP A 130 0.72 7.22 -6.55
CA ASP A 130 0.93 6.22 -7.59
C ASP A 130 1.95 5.18 -7.08
N MET A 131 1.77 3.91 -7.44
CA MET A 131 2.73 2.85 -7.13
C MET A 131 3.15 2.14 -8.41
N TYR A 132 4.44 1.87 -8.54
CA TYR A 132 5.05 1.13 -9.64
C TYR A 132 5.83 -0.05 -9.09
N ILE A 133 6.09 -1.04 -9.94
CA ILE A 133 6.98 -2.17 -9.65
C ILE A 133 8.05 -2.16 -10.70
N GLN A 134 9.30 -1.96 -10.28
CA GLN A 134 10.45 -2.01 -11.16
C GLN A 134 11.23 -3.31 -10.96
N GLN A 135 11.71 -3.90 -12.06
CA GLN A 135 12.63 -5.02 -11.94
C GLN A 135 14.02 -4.48 -11.60
N ASN A 136 14.52 -4.83 -10.41
CA ASN A 136 15.87 -4.50 -9.97
C ASN A 136 16.53 -5.78 -9.43
N PRO A 137 17.78 -6.09 -9.81
CA PRO A 137 18.52 -7.22 -9.23
C PRO A 137 18.72 -7.08 -7.72
N ILE A 138 18.65 -5.86 -7.18
CA ILE A 138 18.69 -5.59 -5.75
C ILE A 138 17.27 -5.25 -5.27
N VAL A 139 16.79 -5.99 -4.27
CA VAL A 139 15.49 -5.73 -3.64
C VAL A 139 15.56 -4.39 -2.91
N ASN A 140 14.73 -3.43 -3.32
CA ASN A 140 14.63 -2.12 -2.71
C ASN A 140 13.20 -1.57 -2.89
N ALA A 141 12.86 -0.53 -2.13
CA ALA A 141 11.67 0.27 -2.30
C ALA A 141 11.99 1.73 -1.96
N PHE A 142 11.44 2.67 -2.72
CA PHE A 142 11.67 4.09 -2.46
C PHE A 142 10.46 4.95 -2.81
N THR A 143 10.48 6.18 -2.29
CA THR A 143 9.45 7.18 -2.56
C THR A 143 10.07 8.42 -3.17
N THR A 144 9.38 9.04 -4.12
CA THR A 144 9.83 10.27 -4.77
C THR A 144 8.65 11.14 -5.20
N GLY A 145 8.91 12.36 -5.64
CA GLY A 145 7.92 13.33 -6.09
C GLY A 145 7.56 14.35 -5.02
N VAL A 146 7.32 15.59 -5.47
CA VAL A 146 7.02 16.73 -4.58
C VAL A 146 5.57 17.15 -4.71
N GLU A 147 5.05 17.18 -5.94
CA GLU A 147 3.63 17.44 -6.19
C GLU A 147 2.84 16.14 -6.32
N LYS A 148 3.38 15.16 -7.05
CA LYS A 148 2.75 13.85 -7.25
C LYS A 148 3.66 12.74 -6.77
N HIS A 149 3.48 12.37 -5.51
CA HIS A 149 4.22 11.31 -4.86
C HIS A 149 4.07 9.97 -5.59
N VAL A 150 5.17 9.22 -5.67
CA VAL A 150 5.25 7.90 -6.28
C VAL A 150 6.00 6.95 -5.34
N ILE A 151 5.51 5.72 -5.24
CA ILE A 151 6.19 4.58 -4.61
C ILE A 151 6.69 3.66 -5.73
N VAL A 152 7.92 3.17 -5.61
CA VAL A 152 8.54 2.20 -6.56
C VAL A 152 9.09 1.02 -5.78
#